data_AF-A0A1H1FES0-F1
#
_entry.id   AF-A0A1H1FES0-F1
#
_cell.length_a   1.000
_cell.length_b   1.000
_cell.length_c   1.000
_cell.angle_alpha   90.00
_cell.angle_beta   90.00
_cell.angle_gamma   90.00
#
_symmetry.space_group_name_H-M   'P 1'
#
loop_
_entity.id
_entity.type
_entity.pdbx_description
1 polymer ?
#
loop_
_entity_poly.entity_id
_entity_poly.type
_entity_poly.pdbx_seq_one_letter_code
_entity_poly.pdbx_strand_id
1 'polypeptide(L)'
;MAQFKAVATVEAKAIITFGECELRALDAMTGYGIEAFLKVFYAELGEANMRPYEQDLRALFATLNPPVSEALAKVNQARRVLEEASNKSGVKDAPQN
;
A
#
# COMPACT_ATOMS: atom_id res chain seq x y z
N MET A 1 38.28 -16.47 -32.81
CA MET A 1 38.46 -16.60 -31.35
C MET A 1 37.09 -16.45 -30.71
N ALA A 2 36.63 -17.44 -29.94
CA ALA A 2 35.35 -17.36 -29.25
C ALA A 2 35.50 -16.52 -27.98
N GLN A 3 34.59 -15.58 -27.75
CA GLN A 3 34.60 -14.70 -26.58
C GLN A 3 33.67 -15.28 -25.53
N PHE A 4 34.22 -15.67 -24.37
CA PHE A 4 33.45 -16.19 -23.25
C PHE A 4 33.04 -15.03 -22.33
N LYS A 5 31.74 -14.88 -22.04
CA LYS A 5 31.22 -13.88 -21.11
C LYS A 5 30.43 -14.59 -20.02
N ALA A 6 30.98 -14.61 -18.80
CA ALA A 6 30.26 -15.04 -17.62
C ALA A 6 29.38 -13.88 -17.10
N VAL A 7 28.11 -14.17 -16.83
CA VAL A 7 27.16 -13.23 -16.19
C VAL A 7 26.64 -13.90 -14.93
N ALA A 8 26.77 -13.24 -13.79
CA ALA A 8 26.20 -13.68 -12.51
C ALA A 8 25.13 -12.67 -12.08
N THR A 9 23.98 -13.18 -11.66
CA THR A 9 22.85 -12.38 -11.18
C THR A 9 22.58 -12.73 -9.73
N VAL A 10 22.42 -11.72 -8.87
CA VAL A 10 22.01 -11.87 -7.47
C VAL A 10 20.64 -11.21 -7.33
N GLU A 11 19.66 -11.97 -6.83
CA GLU A 11 18.28 -11.52 -6.63
C GLU A 11 17.88 -11.77 -5.17
N ALA A 12 17.18 -10.80 -4.57
CA ALA A 12 16.58 -10.91 -3.24
C ALA A 12 15.06 -10.70 -3.34
N LYS A 13 14.28 -11.57 -2.70
CA LYS A 13 12.81 -11.49 -2.65
C LYS A 13 12.35 -11.49 -1.20
N ALA A 14 11.39 -10.60 -0.90
CA ALA A 14 10.71 -10.55 0.39
C ALA A 14 9.20 -10.56 0.17
N ILE A 15 8.48 -11.31 1.00
CA ILE A 15 7.02 -11.29 1.08
C ILE A 15 6.66 -10.62 2.40
N ILE A 16 5.88 -9.53 2.32
CA ILE A 16 5.40 -8.78 3.47
C ILE A 16 3.87 -8.87 3.47
N THR A 17 3.28 -9.11 4.64
CA THR A 17 1.83 -9.11 4.84
C THR A 17 1.45 -7.91 5.70
N PHE A 18 0.36 -7.24 5.32
CA PHE A 18 -0.13 -6.05 6.02
C PHE A 18 -1.55 -6.29 6.54
N GLY A 19 -1.84 -5.80 7.75
CA GLY A 19 -3.20 -5.64 8.25
C GLY A 19 -3.91 -4.41 7.68
N GLU A 20 -5.22 -4.29 7.91
CA GLU A 20 -6.02 -3.16 7.42
C GLU A 20 -5.45 -1.80 7.85
N CYS A 21 -5.06 -1.64 9.11
CA CYS A 21 -4.55 -0.37 9.63
C CYS A 21 -3.24 0.05 8.95
N GLU A 22 -2.36 -0.93 8.69
CA GLU A 22 -1.09 -0.69 7.99
C GLU A 22 -1.35 -0.35 6.52
N LEU A 23 -2.29 -1.02 5.85
CA LEU A 23 -2.71 -0.65 4.50
C LEU A 23 -3.27 0.77 4.43
N ARG A 24 -4.07 1.19 5.43
CA ARG A 24 -4.57 2.57 5.51
C ARG A 24 -3.44 3.58 5.73
N ALA A 25 -2.45 3.24 6.55
CA ALA A 25 -1.27 4.08 6.74
C ALA A 25 -0.44 4.21 5.46
N LEU A 26 -0.26 3.11 4.73
CA LEU A 26 0.39 3.11 3.42
C LEU A 26 -0.37 3.99 2.43
N ASP A 27 -1.68 3.81 2.30
CA ASP A 27 -2.53 4.61 1.41
C ASP A 27 -2.45 6.11 1.72
N ALA A 28 -2.51 6.48 3.01
CA ALA A 28 -2.34 7.86 3.43
C ALA A 28 -0.95 8.42 3.09
N MET A 29 0.10 7.64 3.33
CA MET A 29 1.48 8.04 3.03
C MET A 29 1.71 8.24 1.52
N THR A 30 1.16 7.34 0.69
CA THR A 30 1.41 7.32 -0.75
C THR A 30 0.40 8.13 -1.56
N GLY A 31 -0.74 8.48 -0.97
CA GLY A 31 -1.86 9.18 -1.62
C GLY A 31 -1.58 10.63 -2.02
N TYR A 32 -0.66 11.33 -1.33
CA TYR A 32 -0.24 12.68 -1.72
C TYR A 32 0.82 12.71 -2.84
N GLY A 33 1.30 11.53 -3.24
CA GLY A 33 2.31 11.36 -4.27
C GLY A 33 3.75 11.49 -3.77
N ILE A 34 4.67 10.82 -4.48
CA ILE A 34 6.08 10.75 -4.12
C ILE A 34 6.79 12.11 -4.13
N GLU A 35 6.38 13.05 -4.99
CA GLU A 35 7.02 14.37 -5.06
C GLU A 35 6.80 15.20 -3.80
N ALA A 36 5.57 15.17 -3.27
CA ALA A 36 5.24 15.86 -2.02
C ALA A 36 6.04 15.26 -0.85
N PHE A 37 6.14 13.93 -0.82
CA PHE A 37 6.95 13.20 0.17
C PHE A 37 8.43 13.59 0.08
N LEU A 38 9.05 13.49 -1.10
CA LEU A 38 10.47 13.79 -1.30
C LEU A 38 10.80 15.23 -0.95
N LYS A 39 9.94 16.19 -1.35
CA LYS A 39 10.11 17.60 -1.02
C LYS A 39 10.22 17.83 0.49
N VAL A 40 9.31 17.27 1.27
CA VAL A 40 9.32 17.42 2.74
C VAL A 40 10.47 16.62 3.36
N PHE A 41 10.69 15.40 2.89
CA PHE A 41 11.79 14.55 3.36
C PHE A 41 13.14 15.26 3.20
N TYR A 42 13.41 15.85 2.02
CA TYR A 42 14.65 16.56 1.77
C TYR A 42 14.79 17.84 2.57
N ALA A 43 13.68 18.55 2.82
CA ALA A 43 13.68 19.76 3.64
C ALA A 43 13.97 19.46 5.13
N GLU A 44 13.38 18.40 5.69
CA GLU A 44 13.40 18.14 7.14
C GLU A 44 14.47 17.12 7.56
N LEU A 45 14.73 16.10 6.73
CA LEU A 45 15.59 14.95 7.06
C LEU A 45 16.89 14.92 6.25
N GLY A 46 17.02 15.82 5.28
CA GLY A 46 18.21 16.00 4.46
C GLY A 46 18.27 15.08 3.23
N GLU A 47 18.73 15.66 2.13
CA GLU A 47 18.81 15.02 0.80
C GLU A 47 19.76 13.81 0.76
N ALA A 48 20.89 13.88 1.48
CA ALA A 48 21.95 12.89 1.40
C ALA A 48 21.50 11.46 1.73
N ASN A 49 20.47 11.31 2.58
CA ASN A 49 19.98 10.01 3.03
C ASN A 49 19.15 9.29 1.97
N MET A 50 18.45 10.02 1.09
CA MET A 50 17.45 9.44 0.19
C MET A 50 17.77 9.63 -1.29
N ARG A 51 18.61 10.61 -1.65
CA ARG A 51 19.06 10.82 -3.05
C ARG A 51 19.62 9.56 -3.73
N PRO A 52 20.47 8.73 -3.09
CA PRO A 52 20.97 7.52 -3.75
C PRO A 52 19.88 6.51 -4.12
N TYR A 53 18.74 6.57 -3.44
CA TYR A 53 17.63 5.61 -3.56
C TYR A 53 16.36 6.24 -4.13
N GLU A 54 16.42 7.49 -4.62
CA GLU A 54 15.22 8.24 -5.02
C GLU A 54 14.44 7.52 -6.11
N GLN A 55 15.14 6.99 -7.12
CA GLN A 55 14.53 6.25 -8.21
C GLN A 55 13.83 4.98 -7.71
N ASP A 56 14.47 4.24 -6.80
CA ASP A 56 13.91 3.01 -6.24
C ASP A 56 12.71 3.32 -5.32
N LEU A 57 12.77 4.43 -4.57
CA LEU A 57 11.64 4.89 -3.75
C LEU A 57 10.45 5.29 -4.62
N ARG A 58 10.68 5.96 -5.75
CA ARG A 58 9.65 6.27 -6.75
C ARG A 58 9.01 4.98 -7.29
N ALA A 59 9.85 4.00 -7.63
CA ALA A 59 9.37 2.69 -8.07
C ALA A 59 8.57 1.97 -6.98
N LEU A 60 8.98 2.07 -5.72
CA LEU A 60 8.27 1.51 -4.58
C LEU A 60 6.88 2.15 -4.41
N PHE A 61 6.78 3.49 -4.46
CA PHE A 61 5.48 4.19 -4.38
C PHE A 61 4.55 3.79 -5.53
N ALA A 62 5.08 3.69 -6.75
CA ALA A 62 4.32 3.23 -7.91
C ALA A 62 3.84 1.77 -7.76
N THR A 63 4.65 0.92 -7.11
CA THR A 63 4.32 -0.48 -6.84
C THR A 63 3.26 -0.63 -5.75
N LEU A 64 3.32 0.21 -4.70
CA LEU A 64 2.43 0.12 -3.54
C LEU A 64 1.04 0.72 -3.81
N ASN A 65 0.96 1.86 -4.50
CA ASN A 65 -0.28 2.64 -4.63
C ASN A 65 -1.47 1.83 -5.20
N PRO A 66 -1.36 1.20 -6.40
CA PRO A 66 -2.50 0.50 -6.99
C PRO A 66 -2.98 -0.70 -6.15
N PRO A 67 -2.09 -1.62 -5.69
CA PRO A 67 -2.51 -2.77 -4.89
C PRO A 67 -3.09 -2.39 -3.52
N VAL A 68 -2.54 -1.36 -2.85
CA VAL A 68 -3.05 -0.90 -1.54
C VAL A 68 -4.47 -0.35 -1.69
N SER A 69 -4.70 0.52 -2.68
CA SER A 69 -6.02 1.10 -2.94
C SER A 69 -7.06 0.03 -3.27
N GLU A 70 -6.71 -0.95 -4.11
CA GLU A 70 -7.58 -2.08 -4.45
C GLU A 70 -7.90 -2.94 -3.22
N ALA A 71 -6.90 -3.26 -2.40
CA ALA A 71 -7.09 -4.04 -1.18
C ALA A 71 -8.03 -3.33 -0.20
N LEU A 72 -7.86 -2.03 0.01
CA LEU A 72 -8.74 -1.23 0.86
C LEU A 72 -10.16 -1.13 0.30
N ALA A 73 -10.34 -1.04 -1.01
CA ALA A 73 -11.66 -1.07 -1.64
C ALA A 73 -12.39 -2.39 -1.33
N LYS A 74 -11.70 -3.53 -1.40
CA LYS A 74 -12.25 -4.85 -1.04
C LYS A 74 -12.60 -4.94 0.44
N VAL A 75 -11.75 -4.43 1.33
CA VAL A 75 -12.03 -4.38 2.78
C VAL A 75 -13.28 -3.55 3.06
N ASN A 76 -13.40 -2.37 2.43
CA ASN A 76 -14.58 -1.51 2.59
C ASN A 76 -15.85 -2.19 2.05
N GLN A 77 -15.77 -2.91 0.93
CA GLN A 77 -16.88 -3.68 0.39
C GLN A 77 -17.30 -4.80 1.36
N ALA A 78 -16.35 -5.56 1.89
CA ALA A 78 -16.63 -6.62 2.85
C ALA A 78 -17.34 -6.08 4.10
N ARG A 79 -16.89 -4.93 4.61
CA ARG A 79 -17.53 -4.26 5.76
C ARG A 79 -18.99 -3.90 5.47
N ARG A 80 -19.29 -3.31 4.31
CA ARG A 80 -20.67 -2.98 3.89
C ARG A 80 -21.56 -4.23 3.83
N VAL A 81 -21.07 -5.31 3.23
CA VAL A 81 -21.83 -6.57 3.12
C VAL A 81 -22.15 -7.13 4.50
N LEU A 82 -21.20 -7.09 5.44
CA LEU A 82 -21.39 -7.57 6.81
C LEU A 82 -22.38 -6.69 7.58
N GLU A 83 -22.32 -5.37 7.42
CA GLU A 83 -23.26 -4.42 8.02
C GLU A 83 -24.68 -4.64 7.49
N GLU A 84 -24.84 -4.78 6.17
CA GLU A 84 -26.13 -5.07 5.54
C GLU A 84 -26.72 -6.42 5.99
N ALA A 85 -25.88 -7.46 6.09
CA ALA A 85 -26.30 -8.77 6.58
C ALA A 85 -26.77 -8.68 8.05
N SER A 86 -26.02 -7.97 8.89
CA SER A 86 -26.37 -7.76 10.30
C SER A 86 -27.69 -7.01 10.45
N ASN A 87 -27.92 -5.98 9.62
CA ASN A 87 -29.15 -5.20 9.61
C ASN A 87 -30.37 -6.01 9.10
N LYS A 88 -30.16 -6.94 8.17
CA LYS A 88 -31.22 -7.87 7.70
C LYS A 88 -31.56 -8.95 8.74
N SER A 89 -30.62 -9.30 9.60
CA SER A 89 -30.82 -10.25 10.72
C SER A 89 -31.38 -9.60 11.99
N GLY A 90 -31.47 -8.27 12.05
CA GLY A 90 -32.11 -7.49 13.10
C GLY A 90 -33.65 -7.50 13.03
N VAL A 91 -34.25 -8.54 13.59
CA VAL A 91 -35.52 -8.56 14.34
C VAL A 91 -36.57 -7.52 13.95
N LYS A 92 -37.50 -7.94 13.08
CA LYS A 92 -38.85 -7.37 12.92
C LYS A 92 -39.81 -7.97 13.97
N ASP A 93 -39.39 -8.07 15.23
CA ASP A 93 -40.25 -8.45 16.36
C ASP A 93 -40.22 -7.34 17.41
N ALA A 94 -41.00 -6.30 17.17
CA ALA A 94 -41.55 -5.48 18.25
C ALA A 94 -43.07 -5.73 18.26
N PRO A 95 -43.64 -6.30 19.33
CA PRO A 95 -45.09 -6.47 19.44
C PRO A 95 -45.76 -5.11 19.45
N GLN A 96 -46.86 -5.01 18.69
CA GLN A 96 -47.84 -3.95 18.87
C GLN A 96 -48.34 -3.98 20.32
N ASN A 97 -48.22 -2.85 21.02
CA ASN A 97 -49.07 -2.45 22.13
C ASN A 97 -49.06 -0.93 22.24
#